data_AF-A0A2M7VE80-F1
#
_entry.id   AF-A0A2M7VE80-F1
#
_cell.length_a   1.000
_cell.length_b   1.000
_cell.length_c   1.000
_cell.angle_alpha   90.00
_cell.angle_beta   90.00
_cell.angle_gamma   90.00
#
_symmetry.space_group_name_H-M   'P 1'
#
loop_
_entity.id
_entity.type
_entity.pdbx_description
1 polymer ?
#
loop_
_entity_poly.entity_id
_entity_poly.type
_entity_poly.pdbx_seq_one_letter_code
_entity_poly.pdbx_strand_id
1 'polypeptide(L)'
;MRYKKLTKTERELLSQWKKEGLSNIQCANRLGRHVSTIGRELTRNKTRVNVGRNDWEIIYEPLHAQRAADDRRQKAYDAKHPLKNPDVYSYVLRYLRGGWSPEQISGRLREVDHKGESHWQICMETIYQFIYSGKSDKTRQELATEKTLDKRLSSSKGVITITDYDRPLWEFLRRKQKKRRKKGGRKVQRVRIPDRISIHDRPAIVARRKQFGHWEGDSIVGKFHISGLHTEYERVSSLLRFEYLIRITADETASAARKIFSLLPAHARLSTTLDNGSENT
;
A
#
# COMPACT_ATOMS: atom_id res chain seq x y z
N MET A 1 23.34 -8.09 -21.68
CA MET A 1 22.27 -8.58 -22.58
C MET A 1 21.19 -9.29 -21.77
N ARG A 2 19.91 -8.92 -21.94
CA ARG A 2 18.78 -9.58 -21.26
C ARG A 2 18.40 -10.85 -22.04
N TYR A 3 18.49 -12.02 -21.42
CA TYR A 3 18.11 -13.29 -22.05
C TYR A 3 16.63 -13.24 -22.50
N LYS A 4 16.38 -13.35 -23.81
CA LYS A 4 15.04 -13.35 -24.41
C LYS A 4 14.70 -14.77 -24.86
N LYS A 5 13.64 -15.36 -24.29
CA LYS A 5 13.10 -16.67 -24.73
C LYS A 5 12.58 -16.58 -26.17
N LEU A 6 12.55 -17.72 -26.87
CA LEU A 6 11.84 -17.84 -28.14
C LEU A 6 10.34 -17.65 -27.92
N THR A 7 9.69 -16.95 -28.84
CA THR A 7 8.24 -16.73 -28.92
C THR A 7 7.55 -17.90 -29.61
N LYS A 8 6.22 -17.93 -29.58
CA LYS A 8 5.43 -18.96 -30.26
C LYS A 8 5.71 -19.00 -31.77
N THR A 9 5.71 -17.83 -32.41
CA THR A 9 5.99 -17.66 -33.84
C THR A 9 7.41 -18.09 -34.21
N GLU A 10 8.41 -17.72 -33.40
CA GLU A 10 9.80 -18.17 -33.62
C GLU A 10 9.93 -19.71 -33.52
N ARG A 11 9.13 -20.39 -32.68
CA ARG A 11 9.09 -21.86 -32.61
C ARG A 11 8.42 -22.50 -33.83
N GLU A 12 7.35 -21.89 -34.33
CA GLU A 12 6.64 -22.34 -35.55
C GLU A 12 7.57 -22.25 -36.76
N LEU A 13 8.21 -21.09 -36.97
CA LEU A 13 9.21 -20.89 -38.03
C LEU A 13 10.37 -21.87 -37.90
N LEU A 14 10.85 -22.11 -36.68
CA LEU A 14 11.93 -23.06 -36.44
C LEU A 14 11.55 -24.49 -36.86
N SER A 15 10.33 -24.94 -36.58
CA SER A 15 9.84 -26.26 -37.02
C SER A 15 9.71 -26.34 -38.53
N GLN A 16 9.17 -25.29 -39.18
CA GLN A 16 9.06 -25.23 -40.64
C GLN A 16 10.44 -25.34 -41.31
N TRP A 17 11.40 -24.51 -40.90
CA TRP A 17 12.75 -24.54 -41.48
C TRP A 17 13.49 -25.85 -41.20
N LYS A 18 13.19 -26.53 -40.09
CA LYS A 18 13.73 -27.86 -39.83
C LYS A 18 13.16 -28.93 -40.76
N LYS A 19 11.90 -28.82 -41.16
CA LYS A 19 11.32 -29.68 -42.21
C LYS A 19 11.93 -29.39 -43.58
N GLU A 20 12.28 -28.13 -43.86
CA GLU A 20 12.99 -27.69 -45.07
C GLU A 20 14.50 -28.06 -45.07
N GLY A 21 15.02 -28.69 -44.01
CA GLY A 21 16.42 -29.15 -43.94
C GLY A 21 17.45 -28.09 -43.54
N LEU A 22 17.03 -26.92 -43.03
CA LEU A 22 17.97 -25.86 -42.63
C LEU A 22 18.84 -26.24 -41.43
N SER A 23 20.10 -25.83 -41.47
CA SER A 23 21.05 -26.01 -40.37
C SER A 23 20.72 -25.12 -39.16
N ASN A 24 21.22 -25.48 -37.98
CA ASN A 24 21.02 -24.67 -36.78
C ASN A 24 21.60 -23.26 -36.93
N ILE A 25 22.68 -23.10 -37.69
CA ILE A 25 23.33 -21.81 -37.97
C ILE A 25 22.41 -20.94 -38.82
N GLN A 26 21.83 -21.49 -39.88
CA GLN A 26 20.89 -20.77 -40.75
C GLN A 26 19.65 -20.31 -39.98
N CYS A 27 19.04 -21.19 -39.18
CA CYS A 27 17.89 -20.83 -38.35
C CYS A 27 18.25 -19.74 -37.32
N ALA A 28 19.44 -19.83 -36.71
CA ALA A 28 19.90 -18.85 -35.74
C ALA A 28 20.10 -17.45 -36.37
N ASN A 29 20.72 -17.40 -37.55
CA ASN A 29 20.91 -16.17 -38.30
C ASN A 29 19.57 -15.54 -38.71
N ARG A 30 18.61 -16.33 -39.21
CA ARG A 30 17.26 -15.84 -39.57
C ARG A 30 16.48 -15.27 -38.38
N LEU A 31 16.62 -15.85 -37.19
CA LEU A 31 15.94 -15.37 -35.97
C LEU A 31 16.70 -14.27 -35.23
N GLY A 32 17.92 -13.92 -35.65
CA GLY A 32 18.81 -13.05 -34.88
C GLY A 32 19.14 -13.62 -33.49
N ARG A 33 19.29 -14.94 -33.37
CA ARG A 33 19.57 -15.65 -32.12
C ARG A 33 20.92 -16.35 -32.19
N HIS A 34 21.48 -16.67 -31.02
CA HIS A 34 22.70 -17.47 -30.96
C HIS A 34 22.42 -18.94 -31.36
N VAL A 35 23.35 -19.57 -32.07
CA VAL A 35 23.22 -20.98 -32.53
C VAL A 35 22.94 -21.94 -31.38
N SER A 36 23.60 -21.75 -30.23
CA SER A 36 23.34 -22.58 -29.03
C SER A 36 21.93 -22.40 -28.45
N THR A 37 21.25 -21.27 -28.69
CA THR A 37 19.84 -21.09 -28.27
C THR A 37 18.94 -22.03 -29.06
N ILE A 38 19.16 -22.12 -30.37
CA ILE A 38 18.43 -23.03 -31.26
C ILE A 38 18.72 -24.48 -30.88
N GLY A 39 19.99 -24.83 -30.69
CA GLY A 39 20.38 -26.19 -30.28
C GLY A 39 19.73 -26.61 -28.96
N ARG A 40 19.79 -25.75 -27.93
CA ARG A 40 19.18 -26.04 -26.62
C ARG A 40 17.66 -26.14 -26.70
N GLU A 41 17.00 -25.32 -27.50
CA GLU A 41 15.55 -25.37 -27.69
C GLU A 41 15.13 -26.71 -28.33
N LEU A 42 15.79 -27.09 -29.42
CA LEU A 42 15.50 -28.33 -30.15
C LEU A 42 15.79 -29.57 -29.29
N THR A 43 16.89 -29.59 -28.53
CA THR A 43 17.21 -30.73 -27.65
C THR A 43 16.25 -30.84 -26.48
N ARG A 44 15.88 -29.71 -25.86
CA ARG A 44 15.05 -29.72 -24.63
C ARG A 44 13.58 -30.04 -24.88
N ASN A 45 13.06 -29.74 -26.06
CA ASN A 45 11.61 -29.80 -26.35
C ASN A 45 11.24 -30.87 -27.38
N LYS A 46 12.08 -31.90 -27.57
CA LYS A 46 11.70 -33.07 -28.36
C LYS A 46 10.55 -33.81 -27.67
N THR A 47 9.62 -34.31 -28.47
CA THR A 47 8.53 -35.16 -27.99
C THR A 47 8.50 -36.47 -28.77
N ARG A 48 8.10 -37.55 -28.09
CA ARG A 48 7.97 -38.88 -28.69
C ARG A 48 6.53 -39.03 -29.14
N VAL A 49 6.33 -39.24 -30.43
CA VAL A 49 4.99 -39.36 -31.04
C VAL A 49 4.83 -40.75 -31.61
N ASN A 50 3.66 -41.34 -31.39
CA ASN A 50 3.33 -42.65 -31.95
C ASN A 50 2.97 -42.47 -33.43
N VAL A 51 3.63 -43.21 -34.32
CA VAL A 51 3.43 -43.17 -35.77
C VAL A 51 2.83 -44.49 -36.30
N GLY A 52 2.59 -45.48 -35.43
CA GLY A 52 2.08 -46.78 -35.87
C GLY A 52 1.76 -47.78 -34.75
N ARG A 53 1.68 -49.07 -35.10
CA ARG A 53 1.29 -50.12 -34.14
C ARG A 53 2.32 -50.35 -33.03
N ASN A 54 3.57 -49.96 -33.22
CA ASN A 54 4.63 -49.95 -32.21
C ASN A 54 5.79 -49.00 -32.52
N ASP A 55 5.60 -48.10 -33.50
CA ASP A 55 6.66 -47.21 -33.99
C ASP A 55 6.55 -45.82 -33.38
N TRP A 56 7.68 -45.31 -32.93
CA TRP A 56 7.75 -44.04 -32.25
C TRP A 56 8.84 -43.18 -32.85
N GLU A 57 8.48 -41.94 -33.17
CA GLU A 57 9.43 -40.95 -33.67
C GLU A 57 9.65 -39.84 -32.66
N ILE A 58 10.87 -39.31 -32.63
CA ILE A 58 11.24 -38.17 -31.80
C ILE A 58 11.22 -36.92 -32.68
N ILE A 59 10.20 -36.09 -32.52
CA ILE A 59 10.00 -34.89 -33.33
C ILE A 59 10.08 -33.61 -32.50
N TYR A 60 10.34 -32.49 -33.16
CA TYR A 60 10.19 -31.15 -32.57
C TYR A 60 8.84 -30.56 -32.98
N GLU A 61 7.92 -30.48 -32.03
CA GLU A 61 6.59 -29.91 -32.23
C GLU A 61 6.48 -28.53 -31.54
N PRO A 62 6.16 -27.44 -32.28
CA PRO A 62 6.08 -26.08 -31.73
C PRO A 62 5.08 -25.92 -30.58
N LEU A 63 3.90 -26.53 -30.68
CA LEU A 63 2.85 -26.43 -29.67
C LEU A 63 3.29 -27.08 -28.36
N HIS A 64 3.88 -28.27 -28.42
CA HIS A 64 4.49 -28.93 -27.27
C HIS A 64 5.63 -28.09 -26.67
N ALA A 65 6.54 -27.58 -27.49
CA ALA A 65 7.65 -26.75 -27.04
C ALA A 65 7.18 -25.46 -26.33
N GLN A 66 6.11 -24.84 -26.83
CA GLN A 66 5.49 -23.68 -26.21
C GLN A 66 4.86 -24.04 -24.85
N ARG A 67 4.02 -25.10 -24.79
CA ARG A 67 3.42 -25.59 -23.54
C ARG A 67 4.48 -25.90 -22.49
N ALA A 68 5.50 -26.67 -22.83
CA ALA A 68 6.61 -26.99 -21.93
C ALA A 68 7.36 -25.74 -21.46
N ALA A 69 7.47 -24.70 -22.29
CA ALA A 69 8.09 -23.42 -21.90
C ALA A 69 7.22 -22.61 -20.94
N ASP A 70 5.90 -22.67 -21.12
CA ASP A 70 4.92 -22.06 -20.24
C ASP A 70 4.84 -22.78 -18.90
N ASP A 71 4.80 -24.12 -18.89
CA ASP A 71 4.83 -24.92 -17.66
C ASP A 71 6.09 -24.67 -16.85
N ARG A 72 7.26 -24.62 -17.50
CA ARG A 72 8.52 -24.28 -16.83
C ARG A 72 8.50 -22.85 -16.26
N ARG A 73 7.86 -21.91 -16.96
CA ARG A 73 7.69 -20.53 -16.48
C ARG A 73 6.75 -20.51 -15.28
N GLN A 74 5.66 -21.27 -15.32
CA GLN A 74 4.67 -21.37 -14.24
C GLN A 74 5.29 -22.03 -13.02
N LYS A 75 5.94 -23.19 -13.16
CA LYS A 75 6.70 -23.84 -12.07
C LYS A 75 7.75 -22.91 -11.44
N ALA A 76 8.49 -22.16 -12.25
CA ALA A 76 9.46 -21.18 -11.74
C ALA A 76 8.81 -19.98 -11.06
N TYR A 77 7.58 -19.62 -11.45
CA TYR A 77 6.77 -18.58 -10.81
C TYR A 77 6.22 -19.09 -9.47
N ASP A 78 5.66 -20.29 -9.43
CA ASP A 78 5.13 -20.94 -8.23
C ASP A 78 6.24 -21.24 -7.23
N ALA A 79 7.43 -21.60 -7.70
CA ALA A 79 8.62 -21.75 -6.85
C ALA A 79 9.07 -20.44 -6.18
N LYS A 80 8.62 -19.27 -6.68
CA LYS A 80 8.84 -17.96 -6.06
C LYS A 80 7.68 -17.53 -5.16
N HIS A 81 6.62 -18.33 -5.04
CA HIS A 81 5.56 -18.06 -4.10
C HIS A 81 6.13 -18.09 -2.67
N PRO A 82 5.94 -17.04 -1.85
CA PRO A 82 6.58 -16.97 -0.54
C PRO A 82 6.16 -18.13 0.38
N LEU A 83 4.91 -18.57 0.27
CA LEU A 83 4.35 -19.74 0.95
C LEU A 83 4.31 -20.94 -0.01
N LYS A 84 5.41 -21.71 -0.10
CA LYS A 84 5.52 -22.84 -1.04
C LYS A 84 4.73 -24.08 -0.64
N ASN A 85 4.54 -24.27 0.67
CA ASN A 85 3.83 -25.41 1.22
C ASN A 85 2.33 -25.09 1.30
N PRO A 86 1.44 -25.87 0.61
CA PRO A 86 -0.01 -25.69 0.68
C PRO A 86 -0.58 -25.76 2.10
N ASP A 87 0.01 -26.58 2.96
CA ASP A 87 -0.45 -26.78 4.34
C ASP A 87 -0.15 -25.54 5.19
N VAL A 88 1.10 -25.06 5.14
CA VAL A 88 1.51 -23.79 5.78
C VAL A 88 0.70 -22.62 5.23
N TYR A 89 0.44 -22.62 3.93
CA TYR A 89 -0.38 -21.59 3.28
C TYR A 89 -1.80 -21.53 3.84
N SER A 90 -2.49 -22.67 3.89
CA SER A 90 -3.86 -22.76 4.42
C SER A 90 -3.92 -22.36 5.91
N TYR A 91 -2.94 -22.80 6.69
CA TYR A 91 -2.79 -22.42 8.09
C TYR A 91 -2.62 -20.90 8.23
N VAL A 92 -1.64 -20.32 7.55
CA VAL A 92 -1.35 -18.87 7.61
C VAL A 92 -2.59 -18.05 7.24
N LEU A 93 -3.30 -18.41 6.17
CA LEU A 93 -4.54 -17.71 5.78
C LEU A 93 -5.63 -17.79 6.85
N ARG A 94 -5.86 -18.98 7.41
CA ARG A 94 -6.88 -19.19 8.45
C ARG A 94 -6.64 -18.29 9.66
N TYR A 95 -5.40 -18.27 10.17
CA TYR A 95 -5.08 -17.49 11.37
C TYR A 95 -4.93 -16.00 11.09
N LEU A 96 -4.42 -15.60 9.91
CA LEU A 96 -4.43 -14.19 9.51
C LEU A 96 -5.85 -13.64 9.52
N ARG A 97 -6.81 -14.34 8.88
CA ARG A 97 -8.23 -13.92 8.89
C ARG A 97 -8.84 -13.92 10.29
N GLY A 98 -8.39 -14.81 11.17
CA GLY A 98 -8.70 -14.77 12.60
C GLY A 98 -8.05 -13.64 13.39
N GLY A 99 -7.35 -12.70 12.74
CA GLY A 99 -6.72 -11.54 13.36
C GLY A 99 -5.41 -11.82 14.10
N TRP A 100 -4.72 -12.92 13.76
CA TRP A 100 -3.41 -13.25 14.34
C TRP A 100 -2.30 -12.47 13.63
N SER A 101 -1.26 -12.07 14.37
CA SER A 101 -0.09 -11.46 13.76
C SER A 101 0.84 -12.51 13.13
N PRO A 102 1.61 -12.16 12.08
CA PRO A 102 2.61 -13.05 11.49
C PRO A 102 3.59 -13.67 12.49
N GLU A 103 3.96 -12.94 13.53
CA GLU A 103 4.82 -13.41 14.62
C GLU A 103 4.12 -14.48 15.47
N GLN A 104 2.83 -14.30 15.77
CA GLN A 104 2.05 -15.30 16.51
C GLN A 104 1.89 -16.58 15.70
N ILE A 105 1.62 -16.45 14.39
CA ILE A 105 1.47 -17.59 13.49
C ILE A 105 2.78 -18.37 13.38
N SER A 106 3.89 -17.67 13.09
CA SER A 106 5.22 -18.26 12.99
C SER A 106 5.66 -18.93 14.30
N GLY A 107 5.45 -18.26 15.44
CA GLY A 107 5.78 -18.80 16.77
C GLY A 107 4.94 -20.02 17.13
N ARG A 108 3.64 -20.00 16.82
CA ARG A 108 2.75 -21.13 17.11
C ARG A 108 3.05 -22.37 16.28
N LEU A 109 3.36 -22.19 14.99
CA LEU A 109 3.82 -23.28 14.12
C LEU A 109 5.11 -23.92 14.66
N ARG A 110 6.02 -23.11 15.22
CA ARG A 110 7.30 -23.60 15.74
C ARG A 110 7.19 -24.31 17.09
N GLU A 111 6.44 -23.73 18.02
CA GLU A 111 6.49 -24.14 19.43
C GLU A 111 5.32 -25.04 19.87
N VAL A 112 4.19 -25.00 19.16
CA VAL A 112 2.93 -25.60 19.66
C VAL A 112 2.36 -26.59 18.66
N ASP A 113 1.90 -26.12 17.49
CA ASP A 113 1.04 -26.92 16.63
C ASP A 113 1.85 -27.94 15.81
N HIS A 114 3.08 -27.60 15.40
CA HIS A 114 3.95 -28.41 14.53
C HIS A 114 5.41 -28.42 15.01
N LYS A 115 5.59 -28.65 16.31
CA LYS A 115 6.91 -28.64 16.95
C LYS A 115 7.80 -29.76 16.40
N GLY A 116 8.97 -29.38 15.88
CA GLY A 116 9.96 -30.32 15.33
C GLY A 116 9.71 -30.71 13.86
N GLU A 117 8.59 -30.31 13.27
CA GLU A 117 8.29 -30.59 11.87
C GLU A 117 8.86 -29.48 10.97
N SER A 118 10.03 -29.73 10.38
CA SER A 118 10.75 -28.75 9.55
C SER A 118 9.90 -28.18 8.39
N HIS A 119 9.02 -29.00 7.81
CA HIS A 119 8.18 -28.59 6.67
C HIS A 119 7.07 -27.57 7.02
N TRP A 120 6.77 -27.39 8.31
CA TRP A 120 5.83 -26.38 8.82
C TRP A 120 6.50 -25.07 9.24
N GLN A 121 7.83 -25.06 9.36
CA GLN A 121 8.57 -23.92 9.89
C GLN A 121 8.64 -22.78 8.87
N ILE A 122 8.14 -21.61 9.28
CA ILE A 122 8.18 -20.39 8.47
C ILE A 122 8.47 -19.19 9.35
N CYS A 123 9.32 -18.27 8.88
CA CYS A 123 9.57 -17.02 9.58
C CYS A 123 8.47 -15.99 9.28
N MET A 124 8.21 -15.11 10.25
CA MET A 124 7.25 -14.01 10.14
C MET A 124 7.53 -13.10 8.94
N GLU A 125 8.79 -12.91 8.56
CA GLU A 125 9.16 -12.09 7.39
C GLU A 125 8.63 -12.68 6.07
N THR A 126 8.65 -14.02 5.92
CA THR A 126 8.07 -14.67 4.74
C THR A 126 6.56 -14.47 4.67
N ILE A 127 5.88 -14.47 5.82
CA ILE A 127 4.45 -14.17 5.92
C ILE A 127 4.21 -12.69 5.56
N TYR A 128 5.04 -11.75 6.01
CA TYR A 128 4.94 -10.34 5.61
C TYR A 128 5.19 -10.14 4.10
N GLN A 129 6.19 -10.80 3.53
CA GLN A 129 6.44 -10.79 2.09
C GLN A 129 5.25 -11.32 1.31
N PHE A 130 4.59 -12.38 1.80
CA PHE A 130 3.35 -12.89 1.22
C PHE A 130 2.24 -11.82 1.26
N ILE A 131 1.96 -11.24 2.42
CA ILE A 131 0.88 -10.25 2.61
C ILE A 131 1.07 -9.03 1.71
N TYR A 132 2.31 -8.55 1.52
CA TYR A 132 2.59 -7.34 0.75
C TYR A 132 2.97 -7.59 -0.71
N SER A 133 3.12 -8.84 -1.14
CA SER A 133 3.35 -9.12 -2.56
C SER A 133 2.08 -8.81 -3.36
N GLY A 134 2.17 -8.05 -4.45
CA GLY A 134 1.01 -7.76 -5.32
C GLY A 134 0.47 -8.99 -6.10
N LYS A 135 0.88 -10.20 -5.72
CA LYS A 135 0.70 -11.47 -6.44
C LYS A 135 0.12 -12.59 -5.58
N SER A 136 -0.11 -12.36 -4.28
CA SER A 136 -0.42 -13.39 -3.28
C SER A 136 -1.89 -13.79 -3.19
N ASP A 137 -2.82 -12.93 -3.61
CA ASP A 137 -4.25 -13.19 -3.48
C ASP A 137 -4.86 -13.69 -4.80
N LYS A 138 -4.69 -14.99 -5.07
CA LYS A 138 -5.29 -15.67 -6.22
C LYS A 138 -6.29 -16.77 -5.84
N THR A 139 -6.50 -17.05 -4.56
CA THR A 139 -7.42 -18.10 -4.09
C THR A 139 -8.84 -17.58 -4.09
N ARG A 140 -9.49 -17.80 -5.23
CA ARG A 140 -10.86 -17.43 -5.49
C ARG A 140 -11.83 -18.60 -5.30
N GLN A 141 -11.55 -19.59 -4.46
CA GLN A 141 -12.42 -20.77 -4.36
C GLN A 141 -12.55 -21.36 -2.95
N GLU A 142 -13.84 -21.52 -2.59
CA GLU A 142 -14.46 -22.60 -1.80
C GLU A 142 -14.04 -22.75 -0.33
N LEU A 143 -14.73 -22.02 0.56
CA LEU A 143 -15.14 -22.44 1.91
C LEU A 143 -16.06 -21.37 2.55
N ALA A 144 -17.07 -21.84 3.28
CA ALA A 144 -18.29 -21.22 3.84
C ALA A 144 -18.37 -19.69 4.11
N THR A 145 -19.60 -19.19 3.96
CA THR A 145 -20.00 -17.82 3.64
C THR A 145 -20.44 -17.01 4.86
N GLU A 146 -19.66 -16.01 5.26
CA GLU A 146 -20.20 -14.86 5.99
C GLU A 146 -20.09 -13.60 5.11
N LYS A 147 -21.24 -13.00 4.83
CA LYS A 147 -21.40 -11.83 3.97
C LYS A 147 -21.49 -10.59 4.86
N THR A 148 -20.57 -9.64 4.71
CA THR A 148 -20.64 -8.35 5.41
C THR A 148 -20.80 -7.21 4.41
N LEU A 149 -21.60 -6.21 4.75
CA LEU A 149 -21.78 -5.00 3.94
C LEU A 149 -20.63 -4.02 4.22
N ASP A 150 -19.83 -3.65 3.20
CA ASP A 150 -18.80 -2.61 3.34
C ASP A 150 -19.17 -1.35 2.56
N LYS A 151 -19.33 -0.23 3.27
CA LYS A 151 -19.72 1.07 2.70
C LYS A 151 -18.52 1.86 2.15
N ARG A 152 -17.28 1.42 2.38
CA ARG A 152 -16.06 2.14 1.96
C ARG A 152 -15.67 1.86 0.49
N LEU A 153 -16.16 0.76 -0.07
CA LEU A 153 -15.94 0.34 -1.46
C LEU A 153 -17.20 0.73 -2.26
N SER A 154 -17.29 2.00 -2.65
CA SER A 154 -18.35 2.48 -3.53
C SER A 154 -18.03 2.13 -4.98
N SER A 155 -18.88 1.31 -5.59
CA SER A 155 -19.05 1.33 -7.05
C SER A 155 -20.31 2.13 -7.38
N SER A 156 -20.40 2.61 -8.62
CA SER A 156 -21.38 3.56 -9.13
C SER A 156 -22.86 3.15 -9.03
N LYS A 157 -23.20 1.99 -8.43
CA LYS A 157 -24.56 1.46 -8.28
C LYS A 157 -24.79 0.66 -6.97
N GLY A 158 -24.35 1.17 -5.81
CA GLY A 158 -24.80 0.69 -4.50
C GLY A 158 -23.77 -0.03 -3.62
N VAL A 159 -24.22 -0.47 -2.44
CA VAL A 159 -23.44 -1.17 -1.40
C VAL A 159 -23.07 -2.56 -1.91
N ILE A 160 -21.78 -2.91 -1.91
CA ILE A 160 -21.30 -4.23 -2.31
C ILE A 160 -21.29 -5.16 -1.09
N THR A 161 -21.81 -6.37 -1.25
CA THR A 161 -21.64 -7.46 -0.28
C THR A 161 -20.23 -8.01 -0.43
N ILE A 162 -19.38 -7.81 0.58
CA ILE A 162 -17.98 -8.20 0.58
C ILE A 162 -17.82 -9.41 1.49
N THR A 163 -17.17 -10.46 0.99
CA THR A 163 -16.73 -11.59 1.82
C THR A 163 -15.32 -11.33 2.33
N ASP A 164 -14.89 -12.00 3.39
CA ASP A 164 -13.50 -11.87 3.88
C ASP A 164 -12.43 -12.28 2.84
N TYR A 165 -12.83 -12.96 1.75
CA TYR A 165 -11.98 -13.28 0.60
C TYR A 165 -11.74 -12.07 -0.33
N ASP A 166 -12.61 -11.08 -0.29
CA ASP A 166 -12.51 -9.86 -1.11
C ASP A 166 -11.66 -8.79 -0.41
N ARG A 167 -11.32 -8.99 0.86
CA ARG A 167 -10.48 -8.07 1.63
C ARG A 167 -9.00 -8.40 1.46
N PRO A 168 -8.16 -7.40 1.15
CA PRO A 168 -6.75 -7.65 0.99
C PRO A 168 -6.12 -8.05 2.34
N LEU A 169 -5.24 -9.05 2.32
CA LEU A 169 -4.70 -9.71 3.53
C LEU A 169 -4.10 -8.77 4.60
N TRP A 170 -3.58 -7.61 4.18
CA TRP A 170 -3.01 -6.63 5.12
C TRP A 170 -4.06 -6.00 6.04
N GLU A 171 -5.35 -6.08 5.71
CA GLU A 171 -6.44 -5.58 6.57
C GLU A 171 -6.63 -6.40 7.84
N PHE A 172 -6.24 -7.68 7.81
CA PHE A 172 -6.35 -8.56 8.96
C PHE A 172 -5.16 -8.42 9.93
N LEU A 173 -4.12 -7.67 9.56
CA LEU A 173 -3.00 -7.40 10.46
C LEU A 173 -3.44 -6.55 11.64
N ARG A 174 -3.17 -7.02 12.87
CA ARG A 174 -3.37 -6.26 14.12
C ARG A 174 -2.71 -4.89 14.07
N ARG A 175 -1.50 -4.83 13.52
CA ARG A 175 -0.77 -3.59 13.24
C ARG A 175 -0.81 -3.32 11.75
N LYS A 176 -1.83 -2.58 11.32
CA LYS A 176 -1.91 -2.04 9.95
C LYS A 176 -0.75 -1.06 9.78
N GLN A 177 0.33 -1.48 9.11
CA GLN A 177 1.41 -0.57 8.74
C GLN A 177 0.80 0.63 8.01
N LYS A 178 0.86 1.83 8.61
CA LYS A 178 0.40 3.06 7.94
C LYS A 178 1.15 3.14 6.61
N LYS A 179 0.42 3.13 5.50
CA LYS A 179 0.99 3.29 4.15
C LYS A 179 1.89 4.53 4.17
N ARG A 180 3.21 4.33 4.16
CA ARG A 180 4.16 5.44 4.16
C ARG A 180 3.91 6.23 2.88
N ARG A 181 3.52 7.50 3.02
CA ARG A 181 3.32 8.39 1.86
C ARG A 181 4.65 8.51 1.12
N LYS A 182 4.61 8.51 -0.21
CA LYS A 182 5.81 8.76 -1.02
C LYS A 182 6.46 10.07 -0.57
N LYS A 183 7.77 10.03 -0.30
CA LYS A 183 8.59 11.23 -0.07
C LYS A 183 8.45 12.11 -1.33
N GLY A 184 7.88 13.32 -1.17
CA GLY A 184 7.58 14.23 -2.29
C GLY A 184 6.11 14.27 -2.77
N GLY A 185 5.17 13.64 -2.06
CA GLY A 185 3.74 13.84 -2.33
C GLY A 185 3.31 15.30 -2.22
N ARG A 186 2.19 15.68 -2.85
CA ARG A 186 1.64 17.06 -2.88
C ARG A 186 1.70 17.68 -1.49
N LYS A 187 2.56 18.69 -1.32
CA LYS A 187 2.57 19.50 -0.10
C LYS A 187 1.20 20.17 -0.01
N VAL A 188 0.55 20.07 1.14
CA VAL A 188 -0.63 20.89 1.43
C VAL A 188 -0.20 22.34 1.21
N GLN A 189 -0.89 23.07 0.33
CA GLN A 189 -0.69 24.51 0.20
C GLN A 189 -1.07 25.11 1.55
N ARG A 190 -0.08 25.49 2.35
CA ARG A 190 -0.33 26.33 3.52
C ARG A 190 -0.81 27.67 2.99
N VAL A 191 -1.97 28.13 3.45
CA VAL A 191 -2.48 29.47 3.15
C VAL A 191 -1.39 30.48 3.55
N ARG A 192 -1.03 31.39 2.63
CA ARG A 192 -0.01 32.41 2.89
C ARG A 192 -0.69 33.55 3.65
N ILE A 193 -0.44 33.64 4.95
CA ILE A 193 -0.92 34.75 5.80
C ILE A 193 -0.28 36.05 5.29
N PRO A 194 -1.07 37.01 4.76
CA PRO A 194 -0.56 38.33 4.39
C PRO A 194 0.02 39.04 5.61
N ASP A 195 1.11 39.78 5.43
CA ASP A 195 1.72 40.65 6.45
C ASP A 195 2.00 39.98 7.81
N ARG A 196 2.29 38.67 7.79
CA ARG A 196 2.60 37.93 9.02
C ARG A 196 3.82 38.54 9.74
N ILE A 197 3.67 38.79 11.04
CA ILE A 197 4.76 39.23 11.92
C ILE A 197 5.23 38.03 12.72
N SER A 198 6.55 37.81 12.79
CA SER A 198 7.09 36.68 13.54
C SER A 198 6.88 36.89 15.05
N ILE A 199 6.63 35.81 15.79
CA ILE A 199 6.64 35.86 17.26
C ILE A 199 7.99 36.36 17.82
N HIS A 200 9.07 36.18 17.06
CA HIS A 200 10.40 36.66 17.41
C HIS A 200 10.55 38.19 17.31
N ASP A 201 9.69 38.85 16.53
CA ASP A 201 9.70 40.32 16.39
C ASP A 201 8.89 41.01 17.49
N ARG A 202 8.28 40.24 18.40
CA ARG A 202 7.47 40.75 19.51
C ARG A 202 8.32 41.60 20.46
N PRO A 203 7.84 42.77 20.90
CA PRO A 203 8.55 43.60 21.88
C PRO A 203 8.87 42.84 23.18
N ALA A 204 10.08 43.03 23.70
CA ALA A 204 10.56 42.33 24.89
C ALA A 204 9.68 42.55 26.14
N ILE A 205 8.96 43.67 26.22
CA ILE A 205 8.05 43.98 27.34
C ILE A 205 6.91 42.96 27.47
N VAL A 206 6.44 42.42 26.33
CA VAL A 206 5.37 41.41 26.28
C VAL A 206 5.88 40.07 26.81
N ALA A 207 7.09 39.68 26.42
CA ALA A 207 7.73 38.44 26.89
C ALA A 207 7.98 38.49 28.40
N ARG A 208 8.36 39.67 28.92
CA ARG A 208 8.60 39.91 30.36
C ARG A 208 7.32 40.01 31.19
N ARG A 209 6.13 40.03 30.59
CA ARG A 209 4.82 40.14 31.27
C ARG A 209 4.76 41.34 32.23
N LYS A 210 5.28 42.50 31.80
CA LYS A 210 5.36 43.72 32.64
C LYS A 210 4.30 44.78 32.31
N GLN A 211 3.58 44.63 31.20
CA GLN A 211 2.60 45.59 30.74
C GLN A 211 1.28 44.88 30.48
N PHE A 212 0.21 45.37 31.11
CA PHE A 212 -1.14 44.88 30.89
C PHE A 212 -1.65 45.26 29.49
N GLY A 213 -2.47 44.41 28.90
CA GLY A 213 -3.13 44.63 27.62
C GLY A 213 -2.50 43.88 26.45
N HIS A 214 -1.63 42.90 26.74
CA HIS A 214 -1.09 42.00 25.73
C HIS A 214 -1.68 40.59 25.90
N TRP A 215 -2.35 40.13 24.86
CA TRP A 215 -3.17 38.93 24.86
C TRP A 215 -2.54 37.83 24.00
N GLU A 216 -2.87 36.59 24.34
CA GLU A 216 -2.54 35.40 23.58
C GLU A 216 -3.84 34.66 23.30
N GLY A 217 -4.19 34.56 22.02
CA GLY A 217 -5.41 33.89 21.61
C GLY A 217 -5.15 32.43 21.25
N ASP A 218 -6.11 31.57 21.59
CA ASP A 218 -6.07 30.14 21.28
C ASP A 218 -7.49 29.65 20.90
N SER A 219 -7.58 28.49 20.28
CA SER A 219 -8.84 27.89 19.84
C SER A 219 -9.00 26.48 20.40
N ILE A 220 -10.02 26.29 21.22
CA ILE A 220 -10.40 24.96 21.72
C ILE A 220 -11.34 24.33 20.70
N VAL A 221 -10.89 23.24 20.09
CA VAL A 221 -11.64 22.56 19.04
C VAL A 221 -12.70 21.63 19.62
N GLY A 222 -13.94 21.82 19.20
CA GLY A 222 -15.09 21.00 19.57
C GLY A 222 -15.23 19.71 18.75
N LYS A 223 -16.35 19.00 18.98
CA LYS A 223 -16.61 17.69 18.37
C LYS A 223 -16.57 17.79 16.83
N PHE A 224 -15.88 16.85 16.21
CA PHE A 224 -15.73 16.76 14.75
C PHE A 224 -15.05 17.96 14.07
N HIS A 225 -14.34 18.81 14.81
CA HIS A 225 -13.74 20.04 14.27
C HIS A 225 -14.76 21.00 13.65
N ILE A 226 -16.02 20.94 14.09
CA ILE A 226 -17.08 21.81 13.57
C ILE A 226 -17.11 23.09 14.40
N SER A 227 -17.53 23.01 15.67
CA SER A 227 -17.61 24.14 16.59
C SER A 227 -16.37 24.25 17.46
N GLY A 228 -16.21 25.38 18.18
CA GLY A 228 -15.08 25.59 19.08
C GLY A 228 -15.31 26.70 20.09
N LEU A 229 -14.25 27.03 20.82
CA LEU A 229 -14.20 28.17 21.73
C LEU A 229 -12.98 29.02 21.35
N HIS A 230 -13.20 30.29 21.05
CA HIS A 230 -12.11 31.26 20.93
C HIS A 230 -11.75 31.74 22.32
N THR A 231 -10.48 31.69 22.70
CA THR A 231 -10.00 32.17 23.99
C THR A 231 -8.99 33.30 23.79
N GLU A 232 -8.97 34.24 24.73
CA GLU A 232 -7.99 35.33 24.80
C GLU A 232 -7.48 35.39 26.24
N TYR A 233 -6.18 35.14 26.40
CA TYR A 233 -5.50 35.12 27.69
C TYR A 233 -4.58 36.33 27.85
N GLU A 234 -4.86 37.18 28.85
CA GLU A 234 -4.02 38.33 29.18
C GLU A 234 -2.81 37.88 30.03
N ARG A 235 -1.60 38.23 29.58
CA ARG A 235 -0.38 37.59 30.09
C ARG A 235 0.14 38.10 31.44
N VAL A 236 -0.37 39.22 31.95
CA VAL A 236 0.04 39.84 33.22
C VAL A 236 -0.95 39.51 34.33
N SER A 237 -2.22 39.81 34.12
CA SER A 237 -3.31 39.57 35.07
C SER A 237 -3.86 38.14 35.00
N SER A 238 -3.45 37.35 34.01
CA SER A 238 -4.03 36.02 33.74
C SER A 238 -5.53 36.04 33.49
N LEU A 239 -6.05 37.17 32.99
CA LEU A 239 -7.48 37.29 32.70
C LEU A 239 -7.80 36.48 31.45
N LEU A 240 -8.68 35.50 31.59
CA LEU A 240 -9.18 34.69 30.48
C LEU A 240 -10.55 35.21 30.04
N ARG A 241 -10.70 35.47 28.75
CA ARG A 241 -12.00 35.71 28.11
C ARG A 241 -12.20 34.71 26.98
N PHE A 242 -13.45 34.38 26.70
CA PHE A 242 -13.76 33.40 25.66
C PHE A 242 -15.13 33.66 25.04
N GLU A 243 -15.29 33.18 23.81
CA GLU A 243 -16.54 33.23 23.04
C GLU A 243 -16.76 31.91 22.31
N TYR A 244 -18.01 31.48 22.25
CA TYR A 244 -18.38 30.25 21.55
C TYR A 244 -18.39 30.46 20.03
N LEU A 245 -17.79 29.53 19.29
CA LEU A 245 -17.79 29.49 17.83
C LEU A 245 -18.73 28.39 17.36
N ILE A 246 -19.70 28.75 16.52
CA ILE A 246 -20.60 27.78 15.88
C ILE A 246 -19.80 26.97 14.85
N ARG A 247 -18.88 27.64 14.14
CA ARG A 247 -17.89 27.03 13.27
C ARG A 247 -16.50 27.65 13.46
N ILE A 248 -15.48 26.80 13.53
CA ILE A 248 -14.08 27.24 13.60
C ILE A 248 -13.63 27.76 12.23
N THR A 249 -13.94 29.01 11.96
CA THR A 249 -13.60 29.74 10.73
C THR A 249 -12.94 31.06 11.07
N ALA A 250 -12.18 31.63 10.13
CA ALA A 250 -11.51 32.91 10.34
C ALA A 250 -12.46 34.07 10.65
N ASP A 251 -13.59 34.12 9.96
CA ASP A 251 -14.60 35.17 10.16
C ASP A 251 -15.24 35.10 11.56
N GLU A 252 -15.59 33.90 12.02
CA GLU A 252 -16.15 33.71 13.36
C GLU A 252 -15.12 34.00 14.45
N THR A 253 -13.88 33.54 14.28
CA THR A 253 -12.78 33.77 15.23
C THR A 253 -12.47 35.27 15.36
N ALA A 254 -12.38 35.99 14.24
CA ALA A 254 -12.18 37.44 14.23
C ALA A 254 -13.37 38.20 14.86
N SER A 255 -14.59 37.74 14.65
CA SER A 255 -15.80 38.33 15.24
C SER A 255 -15.84 38.12 16.76
N ALA A 256 -15.48 36.93 17.22
CA ALA A 256 -15.32 36.59 18.63
C ALA A 256 -14.25 37.45 19.31
N ALA A 257 -13.06 37.57 18.72
CA ALA A 257 -12.00 38.43 19.23
C ALA A 257 -12.46 39.89 19.35
N ARG A 258 -13.10 40.44 18.31
CA ARG A 258 -13.67 41.80 18.34
C ARG A 258 -14.69 41.97 19.46
N LYS A 259 -15.55 40.98 19.68
CA LYS A 259 -16.55 41.01 20.76
C LYS A 259 -15.88 41.02 22.13
N ILE A 260 -14.92 40.13 22.38
CA ILE A 260 -14.11 40.10 23.62
C ILE A 260 -13.47 41.47 23.88
N PHE A 261 -12.79 42.01 22.86
CA PHE A 261 -12.07 43.26 22.97
C PHE A 261 -12.99 44.47 23.04
N SER A 262 -14.16 44.49 22.41
CA SER A 262 -15.08 45.64 22.45
C SER A 262 -15.48 46.05 23.87
N LEU A 263 -15.49 45.10 24.80
CA LEU A 263 -15.83 45.28 26.22
C LEU A 263 -14.66 45.80 27.08
N LEU A 264 -13.49 46.02 26.50
CA LEU A 264 -12.28 46.41 27.21
C LEU A 264 -11.86 47.85 26.88
N PRO A 265 -11.31 48.60 27.86
CA PRO A 265 -10.81 49.95 27.62
C PRO A 265 -9.60 49.94 26.68
N ALA A 266 -9.30 51.09 26.05
CA ALA A 266 -8.25 51.20 25.04
C ALA A 266 -6.87 50.71 25.51
N HIS A 267 -6.47 51.07 26.74
CA HIS A 267 -5.18 50.66 27.32
C HIS A 267 -5.08 49.15 27.60
N ALA A 268 -6.20 48.43 27.60
CA ALA A 268 -6.26 46.99 27.83
C ALA A 268 -6.15 46.18 26.52
N ARG A 269 -5.93 46.82 25.36
CA ARG A 269 -6.00 46.17 24.03
C ARG A 269 -4.80 46.53 23.17
N LEU A 270 -3.60 46.32 23.69
CA LEU A 270 -2.35 46.72 23.04
C LEU A 270 -1.97 45.78 21.89
N SER A 271 -2.05 44.46 22.12
CA SER A 271 -1.80 43.47 21.06
C SER A 271 -2.45 42.13 21.41
N THR A 272 -2.82 41.35 20.40
CA THR A 272 -3.08 39.91 20.54
C THR A 272 -2.11 39.13 19.66
N THR A 273 -1.76 37.93 20.08
CA THR A 273 -0.94 37.00 19.30
C THR A 273 -1.64 35.67 19.15
N LEU A 274 -1.72 35.21 17.92
CA LEU A 274 -2.37 33.96 17.53
C LEU A 274 -1.33 33.01 16.91
N ASP A 275 -1.66 31.73 16.85
CA ASP A 275 -0.87 30.78 16.09
C ASP A 275 -1.11 30.93 14.58
N ASN A 276 -0.41 30.13 13.77
CA ASN A 276 -0.59 30.15 12.31
C ASN A 276 -1.70 29.19 11.84
N GLY A 277 -2.70 28.93 12.68
CA GLY A 277 -3.89 28.15 12.34
C GLY A 277 -4.67 28.78 11.19
N SER A 278 -5.35 27.95 10.40
CA SER A 278 -6.17 28.40 9.26
C SER A 278 -7.43 29.16 9.70
N GLU A 279 -7.81 29.01 10.95
CA GLU A 279 -8.87 29.74 11.63
C GLU A 279 -8.45 31.17 12.02
N ASN A 280 -7.17 31.51 11.86
CA ASN A 280 -6.64 32.85 12.12
C ASN A 280 -6.30 33.61 10.81
N THR A 281 -6.65 33.04 9.66
CA THR A 281 -6.27 33.52 8.31
C THR A 281 -7.47 33.74 7.42
#